data_AF-A0A7S6S976-F1
#
_entry.id   AF-A0A7S6S976-F1
#
_cell.length_a   1.000
_cell.length_b   1.000
_cell.length_c   1.000
_cell.angle_alpha   90.00
_cell.angle_beta   90.00
_cell.angle_gamma   90.00
#
_symmetry.space_group_name_H-M   'P 1'
#
loop_
_entity.id
_entity.type
_entity.pdbx_description
1 polymer ?
#
loop_
_entity_poly.entity_id
_entity_poly.type
_entity_poly.pdbx_seq_one_letter_code
_entity_poly.pdbx_strand_id
1 'polypeptide(L)'
;MDKNSAGNNTKDSGDIKKIAEAVQEAVIYPTSINIRDASGYSSGSRSGEAAGFSGGGSLTSVAQGAMRDLLGWRYREDDPKGFLAALNKAIDLKEVGDRTEWVWMPRPFMVQADLGAVTGAQASIYARAKVALEHALPLLDGLVPMRPDSDKEDNESMRSMVRFELNELVNELGRVGGPRIQRVGGYFTQLLGKESSQIDTEKVGGHLGDLATRFGLNRCQVLTVAEEQNLTNFLIMVDYTQSLFQTWEAQKDFFSRIKSGKDKFLGTQLVRLSQTLAVIVESVHEVYVVMDSVFFGAEERQVTVLKFSESTPSTKIEPITVADLLSWVEHFAAVEATQIIENSGKDGVKLVASMLDELRNLMEKVSGFKQSNINNKLPQAFFASRVTEALSSIAHYLTEAHAIADEIKDKDCEKKQSLAPTAT
;
A
#
# COMPACT_ATOMS: atom_id res chain seq x y z
N MET A 1 51.85 11.08 2.99
CA MET A 1 52.15 12.23 2.13
C MET A 1 51.95 11.75 0.71
N ASP A 2 50.70 11.80 0.23
CA ASP A 2 50.13 12.89 -0.60
C ASP A 2 50.31 12.56 -2.10
N LYS A 3 49.37 12.75 -3.03
CA LYS A 3 47.94 13.09 -3.05
C LYS A 3 47.48 12.95 -4.52
N ASN A 4 46.18 12.76 -4.70
CA ASN A 4 45.33 13.25 -5.81
C ASN A 4 45.27 12.49 -7.15
N SER A 5 44.29 11.57 -7.16
CA SER A 5 43.33 11.39 -8.25
C SER A 5 42.46 12.65 -8.46
N ALA A 6 42.36 13.12 -9.69
CA ALA A 6 41.33 14.06 -10.14
C ALA A 6 41.12 13.89 -11.66
N GLY A 7 40.28 12.94 -12.03
CA GLY A 7 39.87 12.70 -13.41
C GLY A 7 38.34 12.78 -13.54
N ASN A 8 37.89 13.69 -14.39
CA ASN A 8 36.56 13.77 -15.01
C ASN A 8 35.33 13.96 -14.12
N ASN A 9 34.91 15.22 -13.93
CA ASN A 9 33.54 15.53 -13.48
C ASN A 9 32.91 16.75 -14.19
N THR A 10 33.31 17.06 -15.43
CA THR A 10 32.90 18.30 -16.11
C THR A 10 32.02 18.11 -17.35
N LYS A 11 31.58 16.88 -17.68
CA LYS A 11 30.70 16.64 -18.85
C LYS A 11 29.19 16.63 -18.55
N ASP A 12 28.74 16.20 -17.36
CA ASP A 12 27.29 16.10 -17.06
C ASP A 12 26.60 17.44 -16.73
N SER A 13 27.34 18.44 -16.23
CA SER A 13 26.76 19.74 -15.87
C SER A 13 26.29 20.54 -17.10
N GLY A 14 26.89 20.28 -18.27
CA GLY A 14 26.55 20.97 -19.52
C GLY A 14 25.21 20.54 -20.13
N ASP A 15 24.79 19.29 -19.91
CA ASP A 15 23.53 18.76 -20.46
C ASP A 15 22.35 19.09 -19.54
N ILE A 16 22.58 19.15 -18.22
CA ILE A 16 21.56 19.56 -17.24
C ILE A 16 21.16 21.03 -17.45
N LYS A 17 22.12 21.91 -17.74
CA LYS A 17 21.82 23.33 -17.99
C LYS A 17 21.01 23.53 -19.27
N LYS A 18 21.27 22.71 -20.30
CA LYS A 18 20.51 22.71 -21.56
C LYS A 18 19.09 22.15 -21.39
N ILE A 19 18.90 21.13 -20.56
CA ILE A 19 17.56 20.57 -20.29
C ILE A 19 16.75 21.56 -19.43
N ALA A 20 17.36 22.20 -18.44
CA ALA A 20 16.72 23.24 -17.64
C ALA A 20 16.37 24.48 -18.49
N GLU A 21 17.27 24.91 -19.39
CA GLU A 21 17.00 26.00 -20.35
C GLU A 21 15.89 25.61 -21.33
N ALA A 22 15.84 24.37 -21.82
CA ALA A 22 14.77 23.91 -22.72
C ALA A 22 13.39 23.84 -22.04
N VAL A 23 13.35 23.44 -20.76
CA VAL A 23 12.12 23.49 -19.95
C VAL A 23 11.72 24.94 -19.66
N GLN A 24 12.69 25.83 -19.42
CA GLN A 24 12.43 27.25 -19.22
C GLN A 24 11.95 27.94 -20.51
N GLU A 25 12.50 27.59 -21.68
CA GLU A 25 12.03 28.05 -23.00
C GLU A 25 10.62 27.53 -23.32
N ALA A 26 10.28 26.29 -22.97
CA ALA A 26 8.94 25.72 -23.13
C ALA A 26 7.87 26.42 -22.28
N VAL A 27 8.28 27.05 -21.17
CA VAL A 27 7.40 27.88 -20.32
C VAL A 27 7.30 29.33 -20.84
N ILE A 28 8.33 29.83 -21.54
CA ILE A 28 8.39 31.21 -22.06
C ILE A 28 7.67 31.37 -23.40
N TYR A 29 7.65 30.33 -24.25
CA TYR A 29 6.88 30.32 -25.49
C TYR A 29 5.74 29.31 -25.39
N PRO A 30 4.50 29.73 -25.09
CA PRO A 30 3.36 28.84 -25.18
C PRO A 30 3.18 28.48 -26.66
N THR A 31 3.64 27.30 -27.07
CA THR A 31 3.12 26.66 -28.27
C THR A 31 1.61 26.62 -28.10
N SER A 32 0.88 27.14 -29.08
CA SER A 32 -0.58 27.14 -29.08
C SER A 32 -1.07 25.70 -29.14
N ILE A 33 -1.19 25.09 -27.95
CA ILE A 33 -1.93 23.86 -27.78
C ILE A 33 -3.37 24.24 -28.10
N ASN A 34 -3.89 23.70 -29.19
CA ASN A 34 -5.32 23.68 -29.42
C ASN A 34 -5.90 22.74 -28.36
N ILE A 35 -6.16 23.29 -27.17
CA ILE A 35 -6.91 22.64 -26.12
C ILE A 35 -8.35 22.57 -26.62
N ARG A 36 -8.65 21.55 -27.43
CA ARG A 36 -10.01 21.01 -27.48
C ARG A 36 -10.11 20.04 -26.31
N ASP A 37 -11.01 20.38 -25.39
CA ASP A 37 -11.44 19.61 -24.22
C ASP A 37 -10.61 19.76 -22.92
N ALA A 38 -10.29 21.00 -22.53
CA ALA A 38 -10.01 21.34 -21.11
C ALA A 38 -10.90 22.48 -20.61
N SER A 39 -12.24 22.30 -20.68
CA SER A 39 -13.20 23.13 -19.95
C SER A 39 -13.27 22.82 -18.44
N GLY A 40 -12.54 21.81 -17.93
CA GLY A 40 -12.68 21.34 -16.55
C GLY A 40 -11.86 22.05 -15.46
N TYR A 41 -10.80 22.80 -15.80
CA TYR A 41 -9.94 23.45 -14.80
C TYR A 41 -9.99 24.97 -14.91
N SER A 42 -11.14 25.55 -14.55
CA SER A 42 -11.23 26.98 -14.26
C SER A 42 -10.61 27.24 -12.87
N SER A 43 -9.30 27.52 -12.86
CA SER A 43 -8.71 28.38 -11.83
C SER A 43 -9.51 29.69 -11.81
N GLY A 44 -10.26 29.92 -10.74
CA GLY A 44 -11.08 31.11 -10.57
C GLY A 44 -10.24 32.38 -10.65
N SER A 45 -10.40 33.12 -11.76
CA SER A 45 -9.91 34.49 -11.88
C SER A 45 -10.77 35.41 -11.00
N ARG A 46 -10.25 35.76 -9.82
CA ARG A 46 -10.79 36.85 -9.00
C ARG A 46 -10.27 38.17 -9.55
N SER A 47 -11.13 38.92 -10.24
CA SER A 47 -10.91 40.33 -10.53
C SER A 47 -11.37 41.18 -9.34
N GLY A 48 -10.43 41.89 -8.71
CA GLY A 48 -10.68 43.13 -7.97
C GLY A 48 -10.64 43.05 -6.44
N GLU A 49 -9.46 43.16 -5.84
CA GLU A 49 -9.12 44.18 -4.83
C GLU A 49 -7.67 44.02 -4.38
N ALA A 50 -6.93 45.14 -4.37
CA ALA A 50 -5.52 45.19 -4.03
C ALA A 50 -5.30 44.97 -2.53
N ALA A 51 -4.66 43.86 -2.17
CA ALA A 51 -3.97 43.68 -0.90
C ALA A 51 -2.69 42.90 -1.14
N GLY A 52 -1.54 43.50 -0.80
CA GLY A 52 -0.21 43.02 -1.16
C GLY A 52 0.13 41.66 -0.57
N PHE A 53 0.52 40.73 -1.45
CA PHE A 53 1.22 39.51 -1.07
C PHE A 53 2.73 39.73 -1.13
N SER A 54 3.34 39.93 0.04
CA SER A 54 4.76 39.64 0.24
C SER A 54 4.88 38.19 0.71
N GLY A 55 5.44 37.32 -0.13
CA GLY A 55 5.66 35.91 0.20
C GLY A 55 6.10 35.14 -1.05
N GLY A 56 7.25 35.52 -1.61
CA GLY A 56 7.83 34.85 -2.77
C GLY A 56 8.28 33.43 -2.42
N GLY A 57 7.45 32.43 -2.71
CA GLY A 57 7.95 31.11 -3.06
C GLY A 57 8.63 31.20 -4.42
N SER A 58 9.87 30.73 -4.55
CA SER A 58 10.52 30.67 -5.86
C SER A 58 9.68 29.75 -6.79
N LEU A 59 9.67 30.01 -8.10
CA LEU A 59 9.03 29.09 -9.06
C LEU A 59 9.48 27.63 -8.84
N THR A 60 10.72 27.47 -8.37
CA THR A 60 11.31 26.20 -7.97
C THR A 60 10.53 25.52 -6.84
N SER A 61 10.09 26.23 -5.79
CA SER A 61 9.31 25.62 -4.70
C SER A 61 7.90 25.22 -5.15
N VAL A 62 7.30 25.99 -6.08
CA VAL A 62 5.99 25.66 -6.67
C VAL A 62 6.10 24.42 -7.55
N ALA A 63 7.12 24.35 -8.41
CA ALA A 63 7.38 23.19 -9.26
C ALA A 63 7.72 21.94 -8.42
N GLN A 64 8.51 22.09 -7.35
CA GLN A 64 8.82 20.99 -6.42
C GLN A 64 7.57 20.49 -5.68
N GLY A 65 6.66 21.39 -5.29
CA GLY A 65 5.36 21.03 -4.73
C GLY A 65 4.54 20.21 -5.73
N ALA A 66 4.37 20.71 -6.94
CA ALA A 66 3.62 20.01 -7.99
C ALA A 66 4.22 18.64 -8.36
N MET A 67 5.56 18.53 -8.44
CA MET A 67 6.23 17.24 -8.69
C MET A 67 6.00 16.24 -7.55
N ARG A 68 6.02 16.70 -6.30
CA ARG A 68 5.69 15.87 -5.14
C ARG A 68 4.24 15.40 -5.20
N ASP A 69 3.32 16.30 -5.50
CA ASP A 69 1.89 16.02 -5.50
C ASP A 69 1.50 15.08 -6.66
N LEU A 70 2.17 15.19 -7.81
CA LEU A 70 1.88 14.38 -9.01
C LEU A 70 2.61 13.02 -9.03
N LEU A 71 3.83 12.95 -8.50
CA LEU A 71 4.70 11.76 -8.59
C LEU A 71 4.86 11.01 -7.24
N GLY A 72 4.46 11.62 -6.13
CA GLY A 72 4.77 11.13 -4.78
C GLY A 72 6.28 11.10 -4.48
N TRP A 73 7.08 11.77 -5.31
CA TRP A 73 8.54 11.77 -5.22
C TRP A 73 9.02 13.11 -4.65
N ARG A 74 9.85 13.05 -3.60
CA ARG A 74 10.46 14.24 -3.01
C ARG A 74 11.70 14.63 -3.81
N TYR A 75 11.76 15.88 -4.23
CA TYR A 75 12.91 16.41 -4.97
C TYR A 75 14.21 16.19 -4.20
N ARG A 76 15.17 15.58 -4.88
CA ARG A 76 16.56 15.39 -4.45
C ARG A 76 17.45 15.73 -5.63
N GLU A 77 18.41 16.62 -5.44
CA GLU A 77 19.33 17.05 -6.52
C GLU A 77 20.21 15.90 -7.04
N ASP A 78 20.38 14.85 -6.23
CA ASP A 78 21.24 13.69 -6.47
C ASP A 78 20.49 12.41 -6.92
N ASP A 79 19.17 12.46 -7.16
CA ASP A 79 18.36 11.27 -7.49
C ASP A 79 17.57 11.38 -8.82
N PRO A 80 18.24 11.59 -9.97
CA PRO A 80 17.57 11.65 -11.28
C PRO A 80 16.98 10.29 -11.69
N LYS A 81 17.54 9.18 -11.20
CA LYS A 81 17.02 7.83 -11.45
C LYS A 81 15.71 7.58 -10.71
N GLY A 82 15.61 8.00 -9.45
CA GLY A 82 14.38 7.91 -8.67
C GLY A 82 13.26 8.79 -9.26
N PHE A 83 13.60 9.96 -9.79
CA PHE A 83 12.65 10.80 -10.53
C PHE A 83 12.09 10.09 -11.78
N LEU A 84 12.96 9.57 -12.66
CA LEU A 84 12.51 8.86 -13.86
C LEU A 84 11.71 7.59 -13.54
N ALA A 85 12.10 6.86 -12.50
CA ALA A 85 11.36 5.70 -12.02
C ALA A 85 9.98 6.10 -11.46
N ALA A 86 9.87 7.25 -10.79
CA ALA A 86 8.60 7.78 -10.33
C ALA A 86 7.73 8.23 -11.51
N LEU A 87 8.31 8.90 -12.50
CA LEU A 87 7.61 9.38 -13.70
C LEU A 87 7.05 8.22 -14.55
N ASN A 88 7.91 7.28 -14.95
CA ASN A 88 7.54 6.10 -15.75
C ASN A 88 6.52 5.19 -15.06
N LYS A 89 6.34 5.35 -13.76
CA LYS A 89 5.40 4.57 -12.95
C LYS A 89 4.13 5.34 -12.60
N ALA A 90 4.12 6.66 -12.73
CA ALA A 90 2.95 7.51 -12.52
C ALA A 90 2.18 7.77 -13.82
N ILE A 91 2.86 7.67 -14.96
CA ILE A 91 2.31 7.97 -16.27
C ILE A 91 2.46 6.75 -17.16
N ASP A 92 1.34 6.23 -17.65
CA ASP A 92 1.32 5.22 -18.71
C ASP A 92 1.23 5.93 -20.07
N LEU A 93 2.13 5.58 -20.98
CA LEU A 93 2.18 6.15 -22.33
C LEU A 93 1.60 5.13 -23.29
N LYS A 94 0.48 5.48 -23.94
CA LYS A 94 -0.14 4.66 -24.97
C LYS A 94 -0.01 5.36 -26.32
N GLU A 95 0.57 4.66 -27.29
CA GLU A 95 0.50 5.10 -28.68
C GLU A 95 -0.84 4.66 -29.27
N VAL A 96 -1.70 5.62 -29.57
CA VAL A 96 -3.00 5.41 -30.20
C VAL A 96 -2.95 6.07 -31.58
N GLY A 97 -2.61 5.27 -32.59
CA GLY A 97 -2.39 5.77 -33.96
C GLY A 97 -1.13 6.66 -34.02
N ASP A 98 -1.27 7.87 -34.59
CA ASP A 98 -0.16 8.83 -34.76
C ASP A 98 0.01 9.78 -33.56
N ARG A 99 -0.57 9.46 -32.40
CA ARG A 99 -0.49 10.30 -31.19
C ARG A 99 -0.11 9.49 -29.97
N THR A 100 0.73 10.08 -29.13
CA THR A 100 1.05 9.58 -27.80
C THR A 100 0.03 10.16 -26.82
N GLU A 101 -0.83 9.30 -26.29
CA GLU A 101 -1.69 9.63 -25.17
C GLU A 101 -0.97 9.27 -23.88
N TRP A 102 -1.05 10.13 -22.87
CA TRP A 102 -0.55 9.86 -21.54
C TRP A 102 -1.73 9.76 -20.58
N VAL A 103 -1.76 8.70 -19.79
CA VAL A 103 -2.76 8.51 -18.72
C VAL A 103 -2.01 8.57 -17.40
N TRP A 104 -2.29 9.60 -16.61
CA TRP A 104 -1.84 9.66 -15.23
C TRP A 104 -2.69 8.71 -14.40
N MET A 105 -2.05 7.76 -13.71
CA MET A 105 -2.73 6.82 -12.83
C MET A 105 -2.56 7.28 -11.37
N PRO A 106 -3.63 7.74 -10.67
CA PRO A 106 -3.54 8.02 -9.24
C PRO A 106 -3.12 6.74 -8.51
N ARG A 107 -2.01 6.82 -7.77
CA ARG A 107 -1.46 5.63 -7.11
C ARG A 107 -2.29 5.27 -5.88
N PRO A 108 -2.76 4.01 -5.73
CA PRO A 108 -2.93 3.44 -4.39
C PRO A 108 -1.57 3.53 -3.70
N PHE A 109 -1.51 3.96 -2.43
CA PHE A 109 -0.28 4.10 -1.64
C PHE A 109 0.86 3.22 -2.18
N MET A 110 1.72 3.83 -2.98
CA MET A 110 3.07 3.35 -3.03
C MET A 110 3.75 3.98 -1.85
N VAL A 111 3.54 3.37 -0.68
CA VAL A 111 4.53 3.45 0.38
C VAL A 111 5.85 3.13 -0.32
N GLN A 112 6.70 4.14 -0.48
CA GLN A 112 8.09 3.92 -0.88
C GLN A 112 8.59 2.75 -0.05
N ALA A 113 9.07 1.72 -0.74
CA ALA A 113 9.58 0.50 -0.12
C ALA A 113 10.66 0.78 0.94
N ASP A 114 11.13 2.02 1.04
CA ASP A 114 12.14 2.48 1.96
C ASP A 114 11.69 2.79 3.39
N LEU A 115 10.39 2.83 3.76
CA LEU A 115 10.04 3.13 5.16
C LEU A 115 8.81 2.45 5.78
N GLY A 116 8.07 1.57 5.09
CA GLY A 116 6.85 1.02 5.73
C GLY A 116 6.08 -0.13 5.10
N ALA A 117 6.56 -0.78 4.03
CA ALA A 117 5.81 -1.85 3.37
C ALA A 117 5.70 -3.15 4.21
N VAL A 118 6.62 -3.34 5.15
CA VAL A 118 6.68 -4.46 6.10
C VAL A 118 6.99 -3.85 7.47
N THR A 119 6.00 -3.78 8.37
CA THR A 119 6.16 -3.15 9.70
C THR A 119 5.57 -4.02 10.82
N GLY A 120 5.96 -3.73 12.06
CA GLY A 120 5.42 -4.42 13.24
C GLY A 120 5.73 -5.92 13.27
N ALA A 121 4.71 -6.75 13.52
CA ALA A 121 4.85 -8.21 13.50
C ALA A 121 5.40 -8.73 12.17
N GLN A 122 5.05 -8.11 11.03
CA GLN A 122 5.54 -8.59 9.74
C GLN A 122 7.06 -8.45 9.61
N ALA A 123 7.61 -7.30 10.01
CA ALA A 123 9.05 -7.08 9.98
C ALA A 123 9.77 -8.04 10.92
N SER A 124 9.20 -8.25 12.11
CA SER A 124 9.74 -9.16 13.11
C SER A 124 9.79 -10.61 12.60
N ILE A 125 8.68 -11.14 12.09
CA ILE A 125 8.64 -12.52 11.59
C ILE A 125 9.43 -12.69 10.30
N TYR A 126 9.41 -11.72 9.39
CA TYR A 126 10.20 -11.78 8.16
C TYR A 126 11.70 -11.77 8.42
N ALA A 127 12.18 -10.91 9.35
CA ALA A 127 13.58 -10.91 9.76
C ALA A 127 13.99 -12.25 10.39
N ARG A 128 13.16 -12.81 11.27
CA ARG A 128 13.39 -14.15 11.84
C ARG A 128 13.42 -15.23 10.76
N ALA A 129 12.51 -15.16 9.79
CA ALA A 129 12.42 -16.12 8.70
C ALA A 129 13.66 -16.07 7.80
N LYS A 130 14.20 -14.88 7.51
CA LYS A 130 15.46 -14.73 6.79
C LYS A 130 16.62 -15.36 7.52
N VAL A 131 16.77 -15.09 8.82
CA VAL A 131 17.84 -15.68 9.64
C VAL A 131 17.70 -17.20 9.67
N ALA A 132 16.48 -17.72 9.88
CA ALA A 132 16.23 -19.16 9.85
C ALA A 132 16.60 -19.78 8.50
N LEU A 133 16.26 -19.13 7.37
CA LEU A 133 16.61 -19.58 6.03
C LEU A 133 18.13 -19.56 5.79
N GLU A 134 18.80 -18.46 6.16
CA GLU A 134 20.26 -18.30 6.03
C GLU A 134 21.03 -19.39 6.78
N HIS A 135 20.51 -19.87 7.92
CA HIS A 135 21.10 -20.98 8.67
C HIS A 135 20.65 -22.36 8.18
N ALA A 136 19.39 -22.52 7.74
CA ALA A 136 18.85 -23.81 7.31
C ALA A 136 19.41 -24.27 5.95
N LEU A 137 19.61 -23.36 5.00
CA LEU A 137 20.04 -23.73 3.64
C LEU A 137 21.44 -24.38 3.60
N PRO A 138 22.48 -23.83 4.25
CA PRO A 138 23.78 -24.48 4.28
C PRO A 138 23.75 -25.85 4.98
N LEU A 139 22.91 -26.00 6.01
CA LEU A 139 22.74 -27.29 6.69
C LEU A 139 22.10 -28.32 5.74
N LEU A 140 21.03 -27.94 5.04
CA LEU A 140 20.36 -28.76 4.03
C LEU A 140 21.30 -29.20 2.90
N ASP A 141 22.13 -28.28 2.41
CA ASP A 141 23.12 -28.55 1.37
C ASP A 141 24.23 -29.49 1.86
N GLY A 142 24.59 -29.38 3.14
CA GLY A 142 25.59 -30.20 3.80
C GLY A 142 25.11 -31.59 4.24
N LEU A 143 23.81 -31.89 4.16
CA LEU A 143 23.29 -33.21 4.55
C LEU A 143 23.79 -34.30 3.62
N VAL A 144 24.25 -35.41 4.20
CA VAL A 144 24.70 -36.60 3.46
C VAL A 144 23.76 -37.77 3.75
N PRO A 145 23.35 -38.57 2.75
CA PRO A 145 22.60 -39.79 3.00
C PRO A 145 23.45 -40.81 3.77
N MET A 146 22.91 -41.37 4.85
CA MET A 146 23.54 -42.42 5.66
C MET A 146 23.18 -43.82 5.17
N ARG A 147 22.22 -43.91 4.25
CA ARG A 147 21.79 -45.15 3.62
C ARG A 147 22.71 -45.55 2.45
N PRO A 148 23.20 -46.80 2.41
CA PRO A 148 24.06 -47.26 1.32
C PRO A 148 23.29 -47.47 0.00
N ASP A 149 21.97 -47.66 0.06
CA ASP A 149 21.07 -47.84 -1.07
C ASP A 149 20.43 -46.52 -1.56
N SER A 150 20.97 -45.38 -1.13
CA SER A 150 20.38 -44.08 -1.41
C SER A 150 20.64 -43.61 -2.85
N ASP A 151 19.56 -43.26 -3.57
CA ASP A 151 19.63 -42.73 -4.92
C ASP A 151 19.98 -41.23 -4.92
N LYS A 152 21.02 -40.85 -5.66
CA LYS A 152 21.53 -39.46 -5.69
C LYS A 152 20.54 -38.48 -6.31
N GLU A 153 19.79 -38.90 -7.33
CA GLU A 153 18.81 -38.06 -8.02
C GLU A 153 17.59 -37.83 -7.12
N ASP A 154 17.11 -38.88 -6.45
CA ASP A 154 16.01 -38.77 -5.48
C ASP A 154 16.36 -37.86 -4.29
N ASN A 155 17.61 -37.92 -3.83
CA ASN A 155 18.11 -37.08 -2.74
C ASN A 155 18.17 -35.61 -3.13
N GLU A 156 18.73 -35.30 -4.31
CA GLU A 156 18.81 -33.90 -4.77
C GLU A 156 17.44 -33.35 -5.12
N SER A 157 16.52 -34.19 -5.63
CA SER A 157 15.12 -33.81 -5.81
C SER A 157 14.47 -33.43 -4.49
N MET A 158 14.67 -34.23 -3.43
CA MET A 158 14.10 -33.93 -2.11
C MET A 158 14.72 -32.67 -1.50
N ARG A 159 16.04 -32.51 -1.62
CA ARG A 159 16.75 -31.30 -1.19
C ARG A 159 16.22 -30.05 -1.90
N SER A 160 16.00 -30.15 -3.21
CA SER A 160 15.46 -29.06 -4.02
C SER A 160 14.04 -28.68 -3.63
N MET A 161 13.20 -29.67 -3.31
CA MET A 161 11.83 -29.43 -2.82
C MET A 161 11.83 -28.64 -1.50
N VAL A 162 12.57 -29.12 -0.51
CA VAL A 162 12.67 -28.44 0.81
C VAL A 162 13.25 -27.03 0.65
N ARG A 163 14.29 -26.88 -0.18
CA ARG A 163 14.89 -25.57 -0.49
C ARG A 163 13.87 -24.61 -1.11
N PHE A 164 13.08 -25.08 -2.07
CA PHE A 164 12.04 -24.28 -2.71
C PHE A 164 11.00 -23.81 -1.70
N GLU A 165 10.49 -24.71 -0.86
CA GLU A 165 9.45 -24.39 0.13
C GLU A 165 9.94 -23.42 1.21
N LEU A 166 11.17 -23.57 1.70
CA LEU A 166 11.76 -22.63 2.65
C LEU A 166 11.91 -21.22 2.05
N ASN A 167 12.35 -21.12 0.79
CA ASN A 167 12.46 -19.84 0.10
C ASN A 167 11.08 -19.19 -0.13
N GLU A 168 10.11 -19.97 -0.60
CA GLU A 168 8.76 -19.48 -0.85
C GLU A 168 8.04 -19.05 0.44
N LEU A 169 8.29 -19.75 1.55
CA LEU A 169 7.81 -19.35 2.87
C LEU A 169 8.34 -17.97 3.27
N VAL A 170 9.65 -17.72 3.12
CA VAL A 170 10.25 -16.41 3.43
C VAL A 170 9.71 -15.32 2.50
N ASN A 171 9.60 -15.61 1.21
CA ASN A 171 9.05 -14.68 0.22
C ASN A 171 7.61 -14.28 0.56
N GLU A 172 6.77 -15.24 0.97
CA GLU A 172 5.39 -14.97 1.35
C GLU A 172 5.29 -14.13 2.64
N LEU A 173 6.15 -14.39 3.63
CA LEU A 173 6.24 -13.57 4.85
C LEU A 173 6.67 -12.12 4.55
N GLY A 174 7.48 -11.92 3.51
CA GLY A 174 7.91 -10.61 3.02
C GLY A 174 6.92 -9.90 2.09
N ARG A 175 5.75 -10.49 1.81
CA ARG A 175 4.78 -9.93 0.85
C ARG A 175 4.27 -8.55 1.27
N VAL A 176 4.30 -7.58 0.35
CA VAL A 176 3.74 -6.25 0.57
C VAL A 176 2.24 -6.34 0.88
N GLY A 177 1.83 -5.70 1.98
CA GLY A 177 0.45 -5.76 2.48
C GLY A 177 0.11 -6.98 3.35
N GLY A 178 1.13 -7.74 3.74
CA GLY A 178 1.02 -8.84 4.69
C GLY A 178 1.01 -10.23 4.05
N PRO A 179 1.47 -11.26 4.79
CA PRO A 179 1.44 -12.64 4.33
C PRO A 179 0.01 -13.17 4.19
N ARG A 180 -0.22 -14.04 3.21
CA ARG A 180 -1.49 -14.79 3.10
C ARG A 180 -1.48 -15.94 4.10
N ILE A 181 -2.36 -15.86 5.11
CA ILE A 181 -2.41 -16.83 6.22
C ILE A 181 -2.49 -18.28 5.72
N GLN A 182 -3.37 -18.54 4.75
CA GLN A 182 -3.59 -19.88 4.20
C GLN A 182 -2.36 -20.42 3.47
N ARG A 183 -1.62 -19.55 2.77
CA ARG A 183 -0.45 -19.96 2.00
C ARG A 183 0.74 -20.24 2.92
N VAL A 184 0.95 -19.40 3.95
CA VAL A 184 1.96 -19.65 4.97
C VAL A 184 1.68 -20.93 5.74
N GLY A 185 0.42 -21.16 6.17
CA GLY A 185 0.00 -22.42 6.79
C GLY A 185 0.22 -23.63 5.89
N GLY A 186 -0.08 -23.50 4.59
CA GLY A 186 0.21 -24.51 3.58
C GLY A 186 1.69 -24.90 3.51
N TYR A 187 2.60 -23.92 3.46
CA TYR A 187 4.05 -24.21 3.46
C TYR A 187 4.51 -24.89 4.75
N PHE A 188 4.02 -24.46 5.92
CA PHE A 188 4.34 -25.14 7.17
C PHE A 188 3.80 -26.57 7.20
N THR A 189 2.58 -26.79 6.72
CA THR A 189 2.00 -28.13 6.62
C THR A 189 2.80 -29.03 5.67
N GLN A 190 3.27 -28.49 4.54
CA GLN A 190 4.12 -29.23 3.59
C GLN A 190 5.47 -29.59 4.19
N LEU A 191 6.15 -28.62 4.82
CA LEU A 191 7.48 -28.82 5.42
C LEU A 191 7.46 -29.73 6.66
N LEU A 192 6.54 -29.48 7.59
CA LEU A 192 6.52 -30.11 8.92
C LEU A 192 5.48 -31.24 9.04
N GLY A 193 4.54 -31.34 8.11
CA GLY A 193 3.41 -32.27 8.18
C GLY A 193 2.27 -31.72 9.04
N LYS A 194 1.65 -32.58 9.85
CA LYS A 194 0.46 -32.22 10.63
C LYS A 194 0.78 -31.09 11.61
N GLU A 195 -0.02 -30.02 11.58
CA GLU A 195 0.12 -28.82 12.41
C GLU A 195 -0.08 -29.15 13.91
N SER A 196 0.98 -29.52 14.63
CA SER A 196 1.01 -29.53 16.10
C SER A 196 2.04 -28.52 16.61
N SER A 197 1.68 -27.80 17.69
CA SER A 197 2.55 -26.80 18.32
C SER A 197 3.82 -27.38 18.97
N GLN A 198 3.80 -28.69 19.24
CA GLN A 198 4.95 -29.47 19.64
C GLN A 198 5.19 -30.55 18.59
N ILE A 199 6.28 -30.41 17.84
CA ILE A 199 6.80 -31.42 16.95
C ILE A 199 7.99 -32.04 17.66
N ASP A 200 8.03 -33.37 17.71
CA ASP A 200 9.23 -34.11 18.07
C ASP A 200 10.20 -33.99 16.89
N THR A 201 11.36 -33.36 17.10
CA THR A 201 12.33 -33.07 16.03
C THR A 201 12.82 -34.33 15.32
N GLU A 202 12.72 -35.50 15.98
CA GLU A 202 13.08 -36.80 15.41
C GLU A 202 11.93 -37.49 14.66
N LYS A 203 10.69 -36.99 14.80
CA LYS A 203 9.49 -37.54 14.17
C LYS A 203 8.72 -36.44 13.44
N VAL A 204 9.44 -35.54 12.79
CA VAL A 204 8.86 -34.55 11.90
C VAL A 204 8.17 -35.24 10.73
N GLY A 205 6.99 -34.73 10.33
CA GLY A 205 6.29 -35.19 9.13
C GLY A 205 6.65 -34.35 7.91
N GLY A 206 5.77 -34.35 6.91
CA GLY A 206 5.94 -33.54 5.71
C GLY A 206 7.24 -33.85 4.95
N HIS A 207 7.68 -32.90 4.13
CA HIS A 207 8.87 -33.08 3.32
C HIS A 207 10.16 -33.14 4.14
N LEU A 208 10.21 -32.53 5.34
CA LEU A 208 11.34 -32.71 6.26
C LEU A 208 11.41 -34.14 6.82
N GLY A 209 10.26 -34.76 7.09
CA GLY A 209 10.18 -36.17 7.50
C GLY A 209 10.52 -37.14 6.36
N ASP A 210 10.07 -36.82 5.15
CA ASP A 210 10.41 -37.59 3.95
C ASP A 210 11.92 -37.49 3.64
N LEU A 211 12.52 -36.30 3.79
CA LEU A 211 13.97 -36.10 3.72
C LEU A 211 14.70 -36.97 4.73
N ALA A 212 14.28 -36.96 6.00
CA ALA A 212 14.87 -37.81 7.04
C ALA A 212 14.82 -39.29 6.68
N THR A 213 13.67 -39.75 6.18
CA THR A 213 13.45 -41.15 5.80
C THR A 213 14.32 -41.57 4.61
N ARG A 214 14.43 -40.72 3.59
CA ARG A 214 15.26 -40.98 2.39
C ARG A 214 16.75 -40.96 2.71
N PHE A 215 17.20 -40.03 3.54
CA PHE A 215 18.60 -39.90 3.92
C PHE A 215 18.99 -40.86 5.04
N GLY A 216 18.03 -41.52 5.71
CA GLY A 216 18.30 -42.40 6.84
C GLY A 216 18.66 -41.66 8.13
N LEU A 217 18.20 -40.42 8.29
CA LEU A 217 18.52 -39.55 9.42
C LEU A 217 17.74 -39.98 10.68
N ASN A 218 18.17 -41.08 11.28
CA ASN A 218 17.65 -41.59 12.54
C ASN A 218 18.80 -42.03 13.47
N ARG A 219 18.57 -41.94 14.78
CA ARG A 219 19.56 -42.33 15.79
C ARG A 219 20.04 -43.77 15.68
N CYS A 220 19.21 -44.69 15.17
CA CYS A 220 19.56 -46.10 15.04
C CYS A 220 20.58 -46.38 13.93
N GLN A 221 20.74 -45.46 12.97
CA GLN A 221 21.67 -45.58 11.85
C GLN A 221 22.98 -44.82 12.09
N VAL A 222 23.13 -44.11 13.20
CA VAL A 222 24.36 -43.41 13.56
C VAL A 222 25.36 -44.38 14.19
N LEU A 223 26.51 -44.54 13.55
CA LEU A 223 27.63 -45.37 14.01
C LEU A 223 28.90 -44.54 14.25
N THR A 224 29.04 -43.41 13.57
CA THR A 224 30.22 -42.54 13.61
C THR A 224 29.91 -41.14 14.11
N VAL A 225 30.93 -40.43 14.59
CA VAL A 225 30.81 -39.01 14.99
C VAL A 225 30.38 -38.12 13.82
N ALA A 226 30.80 -38.46 12.59
CA ALA A 226 30.40 -37.72 11.40
C ALA A 226 28.90 -37.89 11.08
N GLU A 227 28.36 -39.11 11.26
CA GLU A 227 26.93 -39.38 11.12
C GLU A 227 26.11 -38.70 12.22
N GLU A 228 26.62 -38.66 13.46
CA GLU A 228 25.99 -37.92 14.56
C GLU A 228 25.93 -36.42 14.25
N GLN A 229 27.01 -35.83 13.72
CA GLN A 229 27.02 -34.44 13.29
C GLN A 229 26.02 -34.18 12.16
N ASN A 230 25.89 -35.12 11.22
CA ASN A 230 24.95 -35.02 10.10
C ASN A 230 23.49 -35.10 10.57
N LEU A 231 23.17 -36.01 11.50
CA LEU A 231 21.86 -36.07 12.16
C LEU A 231 21.60 -34.77 12.95
N THR A 232 22.60 -34.27 13.68
CA THR A 232 22.49 -33.01 14.43
C THR A 232 22.17 -31.82 13.51
N ASN A 233 22.84 -31.71 12.36
CA ASN A 233 22.57 -30.67 11.37
C ASN A 233 21.11 -30.70 10.88
N PHE A 234 20.57 -31.91 10.65
CA PHE A 234 19.16 -32.09 10.30
C PHE A 234 18.22 -31.65 11.42
N LEU A 235 18.48 -32.07 12.66
CA LEU A 235 17.65 -31.68 13.81
C LEU A 235 17.64 -30.16 14.02
N ILE A 236 18.78 -29.49 13.83
CA ILE A 236 18.87 -28.02 13.90
C ILE A 236 17.98 -27.36 12.82
N MET A 237 17.98 -27.88 11.59
CA MET A 237 17.13 -27.35 10.53
C MET A 237 15.62 -27.52 10.85
N VAL A 238 15.23 -28.67 11.39
CA VAL A 238 13.84 -28.90 11.83
C VAL A 238 13.47 -27.93 12.95
N ASP A 239 14.36 -27.72 13.93
CA ASP A 239 14.15 -26.79 15.04
C ASP A 239 13.98 -25.34 14.58
N TYR A 240 14.80 -24.86 13.61
CA TYR A 240 14.62 -23.54 13.02
C TYR A 240 13.24 -23.39 12.37
N THR A 241 12.80 -24.40 11.62
CA THR A 241 11.50 -24.39 10.93
C THR A 241 10.34 -24.42 11.93
N GLN A 242 10.45 -25.24 12.97
CA GLN A 242 9.47 -25.34 14.06
C GLN A 242 9.39 -24.06 14.89
N SER A 243 10.52 -23.47 15.25
CA SER A 243 10.59 -22.18 15.97
C SER A 243 9.95 -21.05 15.18
N LEU A 244 10.14 -21.05 13.85
CA LEU A 244 9.48 -20.11 12.96
C LEU A 244 7.96 -20.36 12.91
N PHE A 245 7.52 -21.62 12.83
CA PHE A 245 6.11 -21.99 12.90
C PHE A 245 5.43 -21.54 14.20
N GLN A 246 6.08 -21.75 15.35
CA GLN A 246 5.56 -21.30 16.64
C GLN A 246 5.43 -19.77 16.69
N THR A 247 6.41 -19.04 16.14
CA THR A 247 6.33 -17.58 16.01
C THR A 247 5.17 -17.17 15.11
N TRP A 248 4.98 -17.87 13.98
CA TRP A 248 3.86 -17.64 13.07
C TRP A 248 2.52 -17.86 13.76
N GLU A 249 2.32 -18.98 14.44
CA GLU A 249 1.09 -19.30 15.16
C GLU A 249 0.75 -18.25 16.23
N ALA A 250 1.76 -17.73 16.93
CA ALA A 250 1.56 -16.66 17.91
C ALA A 250 1.16 -15.31 17.26
N GLN A 251 1.59 -15.06 16.02
CA GLN A 251 1.44 -13.77 15.35
C GLN A 251 0.38 -13.75 14.23
N LYS A 252 -0.10 -14.91 13.75
CA LYS A 252 -0.98 -15.00 12.58
C LYS A 252 -2.27 -14.20 12.72
N ASP A 253 -2.77 -14.07 13.95
CA ASP A 253 -3.95 -13.26 14.28
C ASP A 253 -3.77 -11.78 13.94
N PHE A 254 -2.55 -11.23 13.97
CA PHE A 254 -2.27 -9.84 13.59
C PHE A 254 -2.43 -9.62 12.08
N PHE A 255 -2.33 -10.69 11.28
CA PHE A 255 -2.51 -10.65 9.83
C PHE A 255 -3.95 -11.01 9.42
N SER A 256 -4.79 -11.41 10.37
CA SER A 256 -6.20 -11.70 10.09
C SER A 256 -6.97 -10.41 9.81
N ARG A 257 -7.73 -10.42 8.72
CA ARG A 257 -8.66 -9.31 8.36
C ARG A 257 -9.91 -9.31 9.25
N ILE A 258 -10.23 -10.44 9.86
CA ILE A 258 -11.39 -10.60 10.75
C ILE A 258 -11.00 -10.08 12.13
N LYS A 259 -11.92 -9.39 12.82
CA LYS A 259 -11.70 -8.78 14.15
C LYS A 259 -11.01 -9.76 15.12
N SER A 260 -9.69 -9.65 15.23
CA SER A 260 -8.95 -10.19 16.35
C SER A 260 -9.01 -9.16 17.47
N GLY A 261 -9.39 -9.58 18.67
CA GLY A 261 -9.46 -8.72 19.86
C GLY A 261 -8.10 -8.14 20.30
N LYS A 262 -7.01 -8.45 19.58
CA LYS A 262 -5.65 -7.95 19.82
C LYS A 262 -5.43 -6.58 19.16
N ASP A 263 -4.51 -5.79 19.71
CA ASP A 263 -4.09 -4.51 19.14
C ASP A 263 -3.37 -4.75 17.81
N LYS A 264 -3.95 -4.25 16.72
CA LYS A 264 -3.37 -4.39 15.38
C LYS A 264 -2.20 -3.42 15.21
N PHE A 265 -1.17 -3.81 14.48
CA PHE A 265 -0.06 -2.90 14.17
C PHE A 265 -0.52 -1.75 13.30
N LEU A 266 -0.01 -0.53 13.57
CA LEU A 266 -0.36 0.67 12.84
C LEU A 266 -0.13 0.50 11.33
N GLY A 267 1.05 0.03 10.91
CA GLY A 267 1.35 -0.06 9.48
C GLY A 267 0.46 -1.05 8.72
N THR A 268 0.05 -2.17 9.33
CA THR A 268 -0.95 -3.07 8.71
C THR A 268 -2.30 -2.38 8.53
N GLN A 269 -2.70 -1.54 9.48
CA GLN A 269 -3.95 -0.79 9.39
C GLN A 269 -3.87 0.33 8.35
N LEU A 270 -2.73 1.02 8.25
CA LEU A 270 -2.50 2.05 7.23
C LEU A 270 -2.53 1.46 5.81
N VAL A 271 -2.01 0.25 5.60
CA VAL A 271 -2.12 -0.43 4.30
C VAL A 271 -3.57 -0.79 3.96
N ARG A 272 -4.38 -1.17 4.97
CA ARG A 272 -5.81 -1.42 4.72
C ARG A 272 -6.53 -0.12 4.35
N LEU A 273 -6.29 0.94 5.12
CA LEU A 273 -6.87 2.26 4.86
C LEU A 273 -6.51 2.72 3.45
N SER A 274 -5.25 2.58 3.04
CA SER A 274 -4.81 2.97 1.71
C SER A 274 -5.45 2.19 0.57
N GLN A 275 -5.65 0.89 0.75
CA GLN A 275 -6.37 0.05 -0.22
C GLN A 275 -7.81 0.51 -0.35
N THR A 276 -8.49 0.80 0.77
CA THR A 276 -9.87 1.31 0.75
C THR A 276 -9.95 2.70 0.10
N LEU A 277 -8.99 3.60 0.36
CA LEU A 277 -8.91 4.90 -0.31
C LEU A 277 -8.75 4.76 -1.83
N ALA A 278 -7.94 3.80 -2.29
CA ALA A 278 -7.81 3.53 -3.72
C ALA A 278 -9.11 3.01 -4.35
N VAL A 279 -9.87 2.18 -3.61
CA VAL A 279 -11.20 1.72 -4.06
C VAL A 279 -12.19 2.88 -4.16
N ILE A 280 -12.10 3.89 -3.28
CA ILE A 280 -12.92 5.11 -3.37
C ILE A 280 -12.62 5.86 -4.68
N VAL A 281 -11.34 6.03 -5.03
CA VAL A 281 -10.94 6.69 -6.29
C VAL A 281 -11.53 5.96 -7.50
N GLU A 282 -11.37 4.63 -7.56
CA GLU A 282 -11.95 3.81 -8.63
C GLU A 282 -13.48 3.95 -8.69
N SER A 283 -14.14 3.97 -7.53
CA SER A 283 -15.60 4.14 -7.45
C SER A 283 -16.07 5.51 -7.96
N VAL A 284 -15.27 6.57 -7.77
CA VAL A 284 -15.58 7.89 -8.34
C VAL A 284 -15.48 7.85 -9.87
N HIS A 285 -14.48 7.16 -10.43
CA HIS A 285 -14.37 6.97 -11.88
C HIS A 285 -15.53 6.16 -12.44
N GLU A 286 -15.96 5.11 -11.74
CA GLU A 286 -17.16 4.35 -12.11
C GLU A 286 -18.41 5.25 -12.12
N VAL A 287 -18.59 6.12 -11.12
CA VAL A 287 -19.70 7.07 -11.11
C VAL A 287 -19.67 7.98 -12.34
N TYR A 288 -18.51 8.51 -12.75
CA TYR A 288 -18.43 9.32 -13.96
C TYR A 288 -18.87 8.55 -15.21
N VAL A 289 -18.39 7.31 -15.39
CA VAL A 289 -18.78 6.45 -16.52
C VAL A 289 -20.29 6.16 -16.50
N VAL A 290 -20.85 5.88 -15.32
CA VAL A 290 -22.27 5.60 -15.15
C VAL A 290 -23.11 6.85 -15.43
N MET A 291 -22.67 8.03 -14.98
CA MET A 291 -23.32 9.31 -15.26
C MET A 291 -23.28 9.64 -16.77
N ASP A 292 -22.15 9.42 -17.44
CA ASP A 292 -22.05 9.62 -18.88
C ASP A 292 -23.01 8.70 -19.65
N SER A 293 -23.21 7.45 -19.18
CA SER A 293 -24.15 6.49 -19.80
C SER A 293 -25.62 6.93 -19.75
N VAL A 294 -26.01 7.79 -18.80
CA VAL A 294 -27.37 8.38 -18.70
C VAL A 294 -27.43 9.77 -19.33
N PHE A 295 -26.41 10.16 -20.11
CA PHE A 295 -26.24 11.49 -20.68
C PHE A 295 -26.08 12.61 -19.63
N PHE A 296 -25.73 12.27 -18.38
CA PHE A 296 -25.41 13.25 -17.35
C PHE A 296 -23.93 13.61 -17.43
N GLY A 297 -23.55 14.34 -18.47
CA GLY A 297 -22.16 14.63 -18.85
C GLY A 297 -21.45 15.67 -17.96
N ALA A 298 -20.16 15.90 -18.22
CA ALA A 298 -19.29 16.78 -17.43
C ALA A 298 -19.87 18.19 -17.20
N GLU A 299 -20.34 18.84 -18.26
CA GLU A 299 -20.91 20.20 -18.20
C GLU A 299 -22.18 20.24 -17.33
N GLU A 300 -23.04 19.21 -17.44
CA GLU A 300 -24.27 19.12 -16.64
C GLU A 300 -23.94 18.89 -15.16
N ARG A 301 -22.92 18.07 -14.85
CA ARG A 301 -22.43 17.84 -13.49
C ARG A 301 -21.87 19.12 -12.85
N GLN A 302 -21.20 19.97 -13.64
CA GLN A 302 -20.59 21.21 -13.16
C GLN A 302 -21.62 22.30 -12.82
N VAL A 303 -22.79 22.29 -13.46
CA VAL A 303 -23.86 23.26 -13.16
C VAL A 303 -24.93 22.70 -12.20
N THR A 304 -24.95 21.38 -12.00
CA THR A 304 -25.93 20.73 -11.12
C THR A 304 -25.54 20.91 -9.66
N VAL A 305 -26.24 21.83 -8.99
CA VAL A 305 -26.01 22.16 -7.58
C VAL A 305 -26.82 21.25 -6.65
N LEU A 306 -26.13 20.57 -5.75
CA LEU A 306 -26.67 19.79 -4.65
C LEU A 306 -26.97 20.73 -3.48
N LYS A 307 -28.24 20.85 -3.10
CA LYS A 307 -28.62 21.59 -1.89
C LYS A 307 -29.02 20.61 -0.81
N PHE A 308 -28.37 20.73 0.34
CA PHE A 308 -28.64 19.89 1.50
C PHE A 308 -29.67 20.58 2.38
N SER A 309 -30.72 19.87 2.75
CA SER A 309 -31.79 20.39 3.60
C SER A 309 -31.56 19.92 5.03
N GLU A 310 -30.90 20.71 5.87
CA GLU A 310 -30.92 20.49 7.33
C GLU A 310 -31.06 21.78 8.13
N SER A 311 -31.69 21.60 9.28
CA SER A 311 -32.68 22.47 9.93
C SER A 311 -32.18 23.15 11.21
N THR A 312 -30.86 23.24 11.39
CA THR A 312 -30.23 23.87 12.57
C THR A 312 -29.03 24.72 12.17
N PRO A 313 -28.85 25.92 12.75
CA PRO A 313 -27.80 26.87 12.34
C PRO A 313 -26.35 26.37 12.56
N SER A 314 -26.15 25.27 13.29
CA SER A 314 -24.85 24.67 13.58
C SER A 314 -24.38 23.61 12.57
N THR A 315 -25.23 23.20 11.62
CA THR A 315 -24.93 22.15 10.60
C THR A 315 -25.31 22.59 9.19
N LYS A 316 -25.18 23.89 8.90
CA LYS A 316 -25.45 24.43 7.57
C LYS A 316 -24.38 23.94 6.59
N ILE A 317 -24.73 22.95 5.78
CA ILE A 317 -23.89 22.49 4.67
C ILE A 317 -24.10 23.43 3.49
N GLU A 318 -23.01 23.98 2.97
CA GLU A 318 -23.06 24.85 1.79
C GLU A 318 -23.42 24.06 0.53
N PRO A 319 -24.18 24.65 -0.42
CA PRO A 319 -24.44 24.00 -1.68
C PRO A 319 -23.13 23.74 -2.45
N ILE A 320 -23.01 22.55 -3.03
CA ILE A 320 -21.85 22.11 -3.81
C ILE A 320 -22.32 21.52 -5.14
N THR A 321 -21.53 21.62 -6.20
CA THR A 321 -21.89 20.97 -7.47
C THR A 321 -21.60 19.47 -7.41
N VAL A 322 -22.24 18.69 -8.28
CA VAL A 322 -21.91 17.24 -8.40
C VAL A 322 -20.45 17.06 -8.78
N ALA A 323 -19.93 17.87 -9.71
CA ALA A 323 -18.53 17.81 -10.13
C ALA A 323 -17.58 18.12 -8.98
N ASP A 324 -17.83 19.19 -8.21
CA ASP A 324 -16.96 19.60 -7.11
C ASP A 324 -16.94 18.57 -5.98
N LEU A 325 -18.09 17.97 -5.64
CA LEU A 325 -18.15 16.94 -4.61
C LEU A 325 -17.37 15.69 -5.01
N LEU A 326 -17.56 15.19 -6.23
CA LEU A 326 -16.84 14.01 -6.72
C LEU A 326 -15.34 14.28 -6.85
N SER A 327 -14.97 15.45 -7.35
CA SER A 327 -13.57 15.89 -7.41
C SER A 327 -12.95 16.00 -6.02
N TRP A 328 -13.70 16.46 -5.01
CA TRP A 328 -13.20 16.53 -3.64
C TRP A 328 -12.96 15.15 -3.05
N VAL A 329 -13.92 14.22 -3.19
CA VAL A 329 -13.77 12.83 -2.74
C VAL A 329 -12.55 12.18 -3.40
N GLU A 330 -12.39 12.34 -4.71
CA GLU A 330 -11.27 11.80 -5.48
C GLU A 330 -9.93 12.39 -5.00
N HIS A 331 -9.83 13.72 -4.93
CA HIS A 331 -8.59 14.40 -4.55
C HIS A 331 -8.18 14.06 -3.11
N PHE A 332 -9.14 14.03 -2.20
CA PHE A 332 -8.90 13.64 -0.82
C PHE A 332 -8.37 12.21 -0.72
N ALA A 333 -9.04 11.25 -1.39
CA ALA A 333 -8.68 9.84 -1.32
C ALA A 333 -7.35 9.53 -2.02
N ALA A 334 -7.07 10.19 -3.15
CA ALA A 334 -5.86 9.98 -3.93
C ALA A 334 -4.62 10.67 -3.35
N VAL A 335 -4.79 11.87 -2.77
CA VAL A 335 -3.66 12.75 -2.42
C VAL A 335 -3.70 13.15 -0.95
N GLU A 336 -4.70 13.94 -0.54
CA GLU A 336 -4.67 14.62 0.77
C GLU A 336 -4.56 13.65 1.95
N ALA A 337 -5.37 12.60 1.96
CA ALA A 337 -5.37 11.61 3.04
C ALA A 337 -4.00 10.96 3.21
N THR A 338 -3.34 10.64 2.09
CA THR A 338 -2.01 10.03 2.10
C THR A 338 -0.96 10.98 2.65
N GLN A 339 -0.97 12.24 2.19
CA GLN A 339 -0.03 13.27 2.63
C GLN A 339 -0.20 13.62 4.11
N ILE A 340 -1.44 13.70 4.59
CA ILE A 340 -1.73 13.97 6.01
C ILE A 340 -1.18 12.83 6.88
N ILE A 341 -1.40 11.58 6.49
CA ILE A 341 -0.91 10.40 7.23
C ILE A 341 0.62 10.36 7.22
N GLU A 342 1.26 10.59 6.08
CA GLU A 342 2.72 10.57 5.97
C GLU A 342 3.40 11.66 6.80
N ASN A 343 2.82 12.87 6.84
CA ASN A 343 3.41 14.01 7.53
C ASN A 343 3.07 14.06 9.04
N SER A 344 1.94 13.48 9.44
CA SER A 344 1.42 13.64 10.81
C SER A 344 1.17 12.32 11.55
N GLY A 345 1.47 11.17 10.94
CA GLY A 345 1.39 9.86 11.59
C GLY A 345 0.00 9.58 12.16
N LYS A 346 -0.07 9.10 13.41
CA LYS A 346 -1.35 8.78 14.07
C LYS A 346 -2.28 9.98 14.28
N ASP A 347 -1.72 11.16 14.56
CA ASP A 347 -2.54 12.37 14.68
C ASP A 347 -3.08 12.81 13.31
N GLY A 348 -2.34 12.55 12.24
CA GLY A 348 -2.83 12.65 10.87
C GLY A 348 -4.02 11.73 10.59
N VAL A 349 -3.98 10.48 11.08
CA VAL A 349 -5.10 9.54 10.94
C VAL A 349 -6.38 10.06 11.61
N LYS A 350 -6.28 10.76 12.75
CA LYS A 350 -7.45 11.37 13.40
C LYS A 350 -8.07 12.46 12.54
N LEU A 351 -7.25 13.28 11.88
CA LEU A 351 -7.72 14.31 10.96
C LEU A 351 -8.38 13.67 9.73
N VAL A 352 -7.74 12.65 9.15
CA VAL A 352 -8.30 11.87 8.03
C VAL A 352 -9.63 11.23 8.40
N ALA A 353 -9.77 10.67 9.62
CA ALA A 353 -11.04 10.14 10.10
C ALA A 353 -12.14 11.21 10.11
N SER A 354 -11.85 12.41 10.62
CA SER A 354 -12.82 13.50 10.62
C SER A 354 -13.26 13.92 9.21
N MET A 355 -12.32 13.99 8.26
CA MET A 355 -12.62 14.33 6.88
C MET A 355 -13.40 13.22 6.16
N LEU A 356 -13.07 11.96 6.43
CA LEU A 356 -13.84 10.80 5.97
C LEU A 356 -15.27 10.81 6.50
N ASP A 357 -15.49 11.23 7.76
CA ASP A 357 -16.83 11.35 8.35
C ASP A 357 -17.65 12.41 7.60
N GLU A 358 -17.05 13.57 7.33
CA GLU A 358 -17.67 14.66 6.57
C GLU A 358 -18.07 14.21 5.17
N LEU A 359 -17.14 13.63 4.41
CA LEU A 359 -17.39 13.11 3.07
C LEU A 359 -18.43 11.99 3.07
N ARG A 360 -18.38 11.07 4.05
CA ARG A 360 -19.39 10.01 4.22
C ARG A 360 -20.77 10.62 4.41
N ASN A 361 -20.92 11.56 5.35
CA ASN A 361 -22.20 12.19 5.66
C ASN A 361 -22.76 12.95 4.44
N LEU A 362 -21.90 13.61 3.64
CA LEU A 362 -22.32 14.25 2.40
C LEU A 362 -22.80 13.23 1.36
N MET A 363 -22.01 12.19 1.10
CA MET A 363 -22.35 11.17 0.11
C MET A 363 -23.60 10.36 0.48
N GLU A 364 -23.79 10.05 1.77
CA GLU A 364 -25.02 9.44 2.27
C GLU A 364 -26.24 10.34 1.99
N LYS A 365 -26.14 11.64 2.28
CA LYS A 365 -27.21 12.62 1.97
C LYS A 365 -27.51 12.67 0.47
N VAL A 366 -26.48 12.70 -0.37
CA VAL A 366 -26.63 12.71 -1.84
C VAL A 366 -27.31 11.43 -2.34
N SER A 367 -26.89 10.25 -1.86
CA SER A 367 -27.50 8.97 -2.23
C SER A 367 -28.97 8.86 -1.80
N GLY A 368 -29.35 9.56 -0.72
CA GLY A 368 -30.72 9.63 -0.22
C GLY A 368 -31.63 10.64 -0.91
N PHE A 369 -31.15 11.38 -1.92
CA PHE A 369 -31.97 12.35 -2.64
C PHE A 369 -33.11 11.67 -3.40
N LYS A 370 -34.32 12.21 -3.24
CA LYS A 370 -35.54 11.75 -3.93
C LYS A 370 -35.98 12.76 -4.96
N GLN A 371 -36.51 12.26 -6.08
CA GLN A 371 -37.02 13.11 -7.17
C GLN A 371 -38.16 14.05 -6.75
N SER A 372 -38.88 13.73 -5.67
CA SER A 372 -39.95 14.54 -5.09
C SER A 372 -39.46 15.70 -4.20
N ASN A 373 -38.15 15.85 -4.00
CA ASN A 373 -37.61 16.85 -3.09
C ASN A 373 -37.60 18.24 -3.76
N ILE A 374 -38.62 19.05 -3.46
CA ILE A 374 -38.93 20.36 -4.10
C ILE A 374 -37.73 21.34 -4.09
N ASN A 375 -36.83 21.19 -3.11
CA ASN A 375 -35.67 22.06 -2.95
C ASN A 375 -34.52 21.78 -3.94
N ASN A 376 -34.52 20.60 -4.58
CA ASN A 376 -33.47 20.14 -5.49
C ASN A 376 -34.06 19.89 -6.88
N LYS A 377 -33.95 20.90 -7.76
CA LYS A 377 -34.22 20.76 -9.21
C LYS A 377 -33.08 19.98 -9.88
N LEU A 378 -32.94 18.71 -9.54
CA LEU A 378 -31.92 17.85 -10.13
C LEU A 378 -32.45 17.22 -11.43
N PRO A 379 -31.57 17.01 -12.44
CA PRO A 379 -31.94 16.33 -13.69
C PRO A 379 -32.49 14.92 -13.45
N GLN A 380 -33.36 14.44 -14.35
CA GLN A 380 -33.88 13.07 -14.27
C GLN A 380 -32.75 12.02 -14.35
N ALA A 381 -31.70 12.31 -15.11
CA ALA A 381 -30.54 11.43 -15.27
C ALA A 381 -29.83 11.16 -13.94
N PHE A 382 -29.82 12.11 -13.01
CA PHE A 382 -29.27 11.95 -11.66
C PHE A 382 -29.97 10.85 -10.85
N PHE A 383 -31.28 10.65 -11.07
CA PHE A 383 -32.10 9.67 -10.34
C PHE A 383 -32.15 8.29 -11.02
N ALA A 384 -31.34 8.05 -12.06
CA ALA A 384 -31.25 6.73 -12.66
C ALA A 384 -30.71 5.71 -11.63
N SER A 385 -31.32 4.52 -11.54
CA SER A 385 -30.97 3.47 -10.56
C SER A 385 -29.46 3.22 -10.48
N ARG A 386 -28.82 3.08 -11.65
CA ARG A 386 -27.36 2.87 -11.75
C ARG A 386 -26.53 4.02 -11.17
N VAL A 387 -26.95 5.27 -11.35
CA VAL A 387 -26.26 6.44 -10.77
C VAL A 387 -26.42 6.43 -9.25
N THR A 388 -27.63 6.18 -8.74
CA THR A 388 -27.88 6.13 -7.29
C THR A 388 -27.15 4.97 -6.62
N GLU A 389 -27.06 3.81 -7.28
CA GLU A 389 -26.30 2.65 -6.79
C GLU A 389 -24.80 2.95 -6.74
N ALA A 390 -24.24 3.53 -7.81
CA ALA A 390 -22.82 3.89 -7.86
C ALA A 390 -22.44 4.95 -6.81
N LEU A 391 -23.30 5.96 -6.58
CA LEU A 391 -23.13 6.95 -5.50
C LEU A 391 -23.20 6.29 -4.10
N SER A 392 -24.08 5.31 -3.92
CA SER A 392 -24.18 4.54 -2.67
C SER A 392 -22.93 3.69 -2.41
N SER A 393 -22.26 3.18 -3.46
CA SER A 393 -21.00 2.45 -3.33
C SER A 393 -19.89 3.34 -2.78
N ILE A 394 -19.78 4.60 -3.24
CA ILE A 394 -18.83 5.56 -2.67
C ILE A 394 -19.10 5.77 -1.17
N ALA A 395 -20.36 6.00 -0.77
CA ALA A 395 -20.73 6.16 0.64
C ALA A 395 -20.35 4.92 1.48
N HIS A 396 -20.53 3.73 0.93
CA HIS A 396 -20.12 2.49 1.57
C HIS A 396 -18.61 2.42 1.79
N TYR A 397 -17.79 2.70 0.78
CA TYR A 397 -16.34 2.65 0.92
C TYR A 397 -15.78 3.77 1.80
N LEU A 398 -16.39 4.97 1.81
CA LEU A 398 -16.09 6.03 2.77
C LEU A 398 -16.38 5.58 4.20
N THR A 399 -17.48 4.85 4.42
CA THR A 399 -17.83 4.26 5.72
C THR A 399 -16.78 3.24 6.17
N GLU A 400 -16.35 2.37 5.26
CA GLU A 400 -15.31 1.37 5.56
C GLU A 400 -13.97 2.05 5.88
N ALA A 401 -13.55 3.04 5.08
CA ALA A 401 -12.34 3.81 5.32
C ALA A 401 -12.39 4.53 6.67
N HIS A 402 -13.53 5.17 6.99
CA HIS A 402 -13.76 5.82 8.28
C HIS A 402 -13.63 4.83 9.44
N ALA A 403 -14.27 3.67 9.35
CA ALA A 403 -14.19 2.64 10.38
C ALA A 403 -12.75 2.14 10.61
N ILE A 404 -11.95 2.00 9.55
CA ILE A 404 -10.53 1.65 9.67
C ILE A 404 -9.74 2.78 10.35
N ALA A 405 -10.00 4.04 9.99
CA ALA A 405 -9.33 5.19 10.59
C ALA A 405 -9.69 5.36 12.09
N ASP A 406 -10.95 5.13 12.46
CA ASP A 406 -11.41 5.11 13.86
C ASP A 406 -10.81 3.95 14.66
N GLU A 407 -10.69 2.75 14.08
CA GLU A 407 -10.00 1.61 14.73
C GLU A 407 -8.56 1.98 15.12
N ILE A 408 -7.89 2.82 14.33
CA ILE A 408 -6.53 3.31 14.61
C ILE A 408 -6.55 4.36 15.73
N LYS A 409 -7.56 5.23 15.77
CA LYS A 409 -7.72 6.31 16.76
C LYS A 409 -7.99 5.78 18.17
N ASP A 410 -8.87 4.79 18.31
CA ASP A 410 -9.44 4.38 19.61
C ASP A 410 -8.52 3.49 20.47
N LYS A 411 -7.38 3.03 19.94
CA LYS A 411 -6.53 2.03 20.61
C LYS A 411 -5.26 2.55 21.29
N ASP A 412 -5.06 3.86 21.37
CA ASP A 412 -3.90 4.43 22.02
C ASP A 412 -4.05 4.56 23.54
N CYS A 413 -3.45 3.61 24.27
CA CYS A 413 -2.79 3.75 25.58
C CYS A 413 -3.46 4.43 26.80
N GLU A 414 -4.66 5.00 26.72
CA GLU A 414 -5.30 5.61 27.91
C GLU A 414 -5.65 4.56 28.98
N LYS A 415 -6.00 3.34 28.58
CA LYS A 415 -6.30 2.25 29.53
C LYS A 415 -5.09 1.67 30.27
N LYS A 416 -3.86 1.90 29.79
CA LYS A 416 -2.65 1.38 30.46
C LYS A 416 -2.00 2.38 31.41
N GLN A 417 -2.25 3.68 31.25
CA GLN A 417 -1.73 4.70 32.18
C GLN A 417 -2.65 4.92 33.41
N SER A 418 -3.94 4.55 33.34
CA SER A 418 -4.85 4.67 34.49
C SER A 418 -4.76 3.55 35.53
N LEU A 419 -3.81 2.62 35.39
CA LEU A 419 -3.64 1.45 36.27
C LEU A 419 -2.26 1.38 36.95
N ALA A 420 -1.47 2.46 36.92
CA ALA A 420 -0.31 2.56 37.80
C ALA A 420 -0.82 2.87 39.23
N PRO A 421 -0.65 1.98 40.23
CA PRO A 421 -0.91 2.35 41.61
C PRO A 421 0.10 3.43 42.01
N THR A 422 -0.41 4.56 42.50
CA THR A 422 0.35 5.53 43.30
C THR A 422 1.04 4.77 44.44
N ALA A 423 2.35 4.54 44.31
CA ALA A 423 3.19 4.10 45.39
C ALA A 423 3.46 5.31 46.30
N THR A 424 2.77 5.35 47.43
CA THR A 424 3.18 6.07 48.65
C THR A 424 4.06 5.18 49.51
#